data_AF-A0A346PTR7-F1
#
_entry.id   AF-A0A346PTR7-F1
#
_cell.length_a   1.000
_cell.length_b   1.000
_cell.length_c   1.000
_cell.angle_alpha   90.00
_cell.angle_beta   90.00
_cell.angle_gamma   90.00
#
_symmetry.space_group_name_H-M   'P 1'
#
loop_
_entity.id
_entity.type
_entity.pdbx_description
1 polymer ?
#
loop_
_entity_poly.entity_id
_entity_poly.type
_entity_poly.pdbx_seq_one_letter_code
_entity_poly.pdbx_strand_id
1 'polypeptide(L)'
;MGEKPGRFKPDKIETLFVLIGAVLLFLTAFQSLDDPVSRQGIALIVGTFGVFLLFVWGMYALRINPLTAPDLWLGVSLLLILGIVVGAVVYATWPVDREFVTGFGLLAVIGVVVALVYIVRAMLNRHRESET
;
A
#
# COMPACT_ATOMS: atom_id res chain seq x y z
N MET A 1 1.60 -27.60 4.73
CA MET A 1 1.98 -26.19 4.94
C MET A 1 1.24 -25.69 6.17
N GLY A 2 1.89 -25.71 7.34
CA GLY A 2 1.24 -25.37 8.61
C GLY A 2 0.87 -23.89 8.67
N GLU A 3 -0.36 -23.60 9.10
CA GLU A 3 -0.81 -22.24 9.35
C GLU A 3 0.11 -21.60 10.40
N LYS A 4 0.73 -20.48 10.05
CA LYS A 4 1.48 -19.68 11.03
C LYS A 4 0.48 -19.10 12.02
N PRO A 5 0.53 -19.46 13.31
CA PRO A 5 -0.36 -18.88 14.31
C PRO A 5 -0.14 -17.36 14.34
N GLY A 6 -1.23 -16.58 14.21
CA GLY A 6 -1.20 -15.11 14.24
C GLY A 6 -1.36 -14.41 12.90
N ARG A 7 -1.48 -15.11 11.76
CA ARG A 7 -1.79 -14.46 10.48
C ARG A 7 -3.29 -14.15 10.40
N PHE A 8 -3.65 -12.88 10.62
CA PHE A 8 -5.03 -12.41 10.50
C PHE A 8 -5.54 -12.67 9.07
N LYS A 9 -6.53 -13.56 8.94
CA LYS A 9 -7.26 -13.76 7.69
C LYS A 9 -8.52 -12.89 7.74
N PRO A 10 -8.74 -11.99 6.77
CA PRO A 10 -9.98 -11.23 6.72
C PRO A 10 -11.17 -12.18 6.59
N ASP A 11 -12.26 -11.83 7.27
CA ASP A 11 -13.51 -12.58 7.13
C ASP A 11 -14.08 -12.42 5.71
N LYS A 12 -14.91 -13.37 5.28
CA LYS A 12 -15.57 -13.33 3.97
C LYS A 12 -16.43 -12.08 3.81
N ILE A 13 -17.10 -11.66 4.88
CA ILE A 13 -17.93 -10.44 4.89
C ILE A 13 -17.04 -9.21 4.74
N GLU A 14 -15.94 -9.13 5.49
CA GLU A 14 -14.97 -8.03 5.41
C GLU A 14 -14.36 -7.92 4.01
N THR A 15 -13.96 -9.06 3.43
CA THR A 15 -13.43 -9.15 2.06
C THR A 15 -14.45 -8.66 1.04
N LEU A 16 -15.73 -9.03 1.20
CA LEU A 16 -16.80 -8.58 0.33
C LEU A 16 -16.98 -7.06 0.41
N PHE A 17 -16.98 -6.48 1.61
CA PHE A 17 -17.07 -5.02 1.79
C PHE A 17 -15.88 -4.28 1.19
N VAL A 18 -14.66 -4.82 1.33
CA VAL A 18 -13.46 -4.25 0.69
C VAL A 18 -13.59 -4.27 -0.83
N LEU A 19 -14.06 -5.38 -1.42
CA LEU A 19 -14.26 -5.48 -2.85
C LEU A 19 -15.35 -4.52 -3.36
N ILE A 20 -16.49 -4.44 -2.66
CA ILE A 20 -17.57 -3.50 -3.00
C ILE A 20 -17.05 -2.06 -2.89
N GLY A 21 -16.33 -1.73 -1.82
CA GLY A 21 -15.72 -0.41 -1.63
C GLY A 21 -14.76 -0.06 -2.75
N ALA A 22 -13.93 -1.01 -3.18
CA ALA A 22 -13.01 -0.83 -4.31
C ALA A 22 -13.75 -0.53 -5.62
N VAL A 23 -14.82 -1.26 -5.91
CA VAL A 23 -15.65 -1.05 -7.11
C VAL A 23 -16.35 0.30 -7.06
N LEU A 24 -16.96 0.66 -5.94
CA LEU A 24 -17.64 1.94 -5.78
C LEU A 24 -16.67 3.12 -5.94
N LEU A 25 -15.50 3.04 -5.29
CA LEU A 25 -14.46 4.06 -5.37
C LEU A 25 -13.90 4.19 -6.80
N PHE A 26 -13.73 3.06 -7.50
CA PHE A 26 -13.36 3.06 -8.92
C PHE A 26 -14.43 3.76 -9.78
N LEU A 27 -15.70 3.41 -9.61
CA LEU A 27 -16.80 4.02 -10.35
C LEU A 27 -16.89 5.52 -10.08
N THR A 28 -16.77 5.94 -8.83
CA THR A 28 -16.77 7.37 -8.46
C THR A 28 -15.60 8.12 -9.09
N ALA A 29 -14.38 7.57 -9.02
CA ALA A 29 -13.21 8.19 -9.64
C ALA A 29 -13.33 8.24 -11.17
N PHE A 30 -13.89 7.20 -11.79
CA PHE A 30 -14.10 7.16 -13.24
C PHE A 30 -15.15 8.18 -13.70
N GLN A 31 -16.23 8.35 -12.94
CA GLN A 31 -17.31 9.29 -13.26
C GLN A 31 -16.92 10.76 -13.06
N SER A 32 -15.93 11.05 -12.20
CA SER A 32 -15.45 12.40 -11.96
C SER A 32 -14.48 12.92 -13.02
N LEU A 33 -14.10 12.09 -13.99
CA LEU A 33 -13.12 12.42 -15.02
C LEU A 33 -13.80 12.80 -16.33
N ASP A 34 -13.42 13.94 -16.89
CA ASP A 34 -13.89 14.38 -18.20
C ASP A 34 -13.32 13.50 -19.33
N ASP A 35 -12.05 13.09 -19.21
CA ASP A 35 -11.39 12.14 -20.10
C ASP A 35 -10.59 11.10 -19.29
N PRO A 36 -11.10 9.87 -19.13
CA PRO A 36 -10.46 8.82 -18.34
C PRO A 36 -9.23 8.20 -19.01
N VAL A 37 -9.06 8.37 -20.33
CA VAL A 37 -7.92 7.84 -21.09
C VAL A 37 -6.78 8.86 -21.16
N SER A 38 -7.06 10.12 -20.80
CA SER A 38 -6.04 11.14 -20.63
C SER A 38 -4.97 10.70 -19.61
N ARG A 39 -3.78 11.26 -19.76
CA ARG A 39 -2.66 11.06 -18.85
C ARG A 39 -3.06 11.29 -17.38
N GLN A 40 -3.80 12.38 -17.14
CA GLN A 40 -4.29 12.73 -15.80
C GLN A 40 -5.38 11.77 -15.33
N GLY A 41 -6.28 11.34 -16.21
CA GLY A 41 -7.32 10.36 -15.90
C GLY A 41 -6.74 9.02 -15.45
N ILE A 42 -5.80 8.46 -16.21
CA ILE A 42 -5.12 7.20 -15.86
C ILE A 42 -4.38 7.35 -14.52
N ALA A 43 -3.63 8.45 -14.34
CA ALA A 43 -2.91 8.70 -13.10
C ALA A 43 -3.84 8.79 -11.89
N LEU A 44 -4.99 9.47 -12.04
CA LEU A 44 -5.97 9.64 -10.98
C LEU A 44 -6.64 8.32 -10.62
N ILE A 45 -7.03 7.51 -11.60
CA ILE A 45 -7.62 6.18 -11.36
C ILE A 45 -6.62 5.28 -10.63
N VAL A 46 -5.40 5.15 -11.16
CA VAL A 46 -4.36 4.29 -10.59
C VAL A 46 -3.94 4.78 -9.20
N GLY A 47 -3.76 6.09 -9.03
CA GLY A 47 -3.39 6.71 -7.75
C GLY A 47 -4.48 6.54 -6.69
N THR A 48 -5.73 6.75 -7.06
CA THR A 48 -6.89 6.57 -6.17
C THR A 48 -7.00 5.13 -5.70
N PHE A 49 -6.82 4.17 -6.62
CA PHE A 49 -6.79 2.75 -6.26
C PHE A 49 -5.58 2.40 -5.38
N GLY A 50 -4.41 2.97 -5.65
CA GLY A 50 -3.22 2.81 -4.82
C GLY A 50 -3.41 3.34 -3.40
N VAL A 51 -4.05 4.51 -3.23
CA VAL A 51 -4.40 5.07 -1.91
C VAL A 51 -5.42 4.19 -1.19
N PHE A 52 -6.42 3.66 -1.90
CA PHE A 52 -7.35 2.69 -1.34
C PHE A 52 -6.63 1.43 -0.84
N LEU A 53 -5.67 0.90 -1.61
CA LEU A 53 -4.85 -0.23 -1.18
C LEU A 53 -3.97 0.13 0.04
N LEU A 54 -3.45 1.36 0.14
CA LEU A 54 -2.75 1.83 1.36
C LEU A 54 -3.67 1.85 2.57
N PHE A 55 -4.92 2.28 2.40
CA PHE A 55 -5.90 2.29 3.47
C PHE A 55 -6.21 0.86 3.95
N VAL A 56 -6.50 -0.05 3.02
CA VAL A 56 -6.74 -1.47 3.31
C VAL A 56 -5.52 -2.11 3.97
N TRP A 57 -4.33 -1.85 3.43
CA TRP A 57 -3.06 -2.29 4.01
C TRP A 57 -2.93 -1.78 5.46
N GLY A 58 -3.21 -0.50 5.71
CA GLY A 58 -3.16 0.12 7.03
C GLY A 58 -4.11 -0.53 8.02
N MET A 59 -5.34 -0.85 7.62
CA MET A 59 -6.30 -1.55 8.49
C MET A 59 -5.76 -2.91 8.96
N TYR A 60 -5.11 -3.66 8.06
CA TYR A 60 -4.54 -4.97 8.42
C TYR A 60 -3.21 -4.85 9.15
N ALA A 61 -2.38 -3.86 8.81
CA ALA A 61 -1.11 -3.61 9.47
C ALA A 61 -1.31 -3.11 10.91
N LEU A 62 -2.32 -2.28 11.18
CA LEU A 62 -2.62 -1.76 12.53
C LEU A 62 -3.15 -2.84 13.48
N ARG A 63 -3.85 -3.86 12.96
CA ARG A 63 -4.32 -5.00 13.76
C ARG A 63 -3.18 -5.94 14.16
N ILE A 64 -2.05 -5.88 13.46
CA ILE A 64 -0.87 -6.68 13.76
C ILE A 64 0.07 -5.78 14.54
N ASN A 65 0.25 -6.05 15.83
CA ASN A 65 1.21 -5.28 16.61
C ASN A 65 2.62 -5.50 16.01
N PRO A 66 3.25 -4.48 15.40
CA PRO A 66 4.51 -4.64 14.67
C PRO A 66 5.69 -5.03 15.59
N LEU A 67 5.45 -5.06 16.90
CA LEU A 67 6.35 -5.52 17.94
C LEU A 67 6.29 -7.03 18.18
N THR A 68 5.18 -7.71 17.87
CA THR A 68 5.00 -9.15 18.19
C THR A 68 5.00 -10.08 16.98
N ALA A 69 4.67 -9.59 15.76
CA ALA A 69 4.63 -10.44 14.57
C ALA A 69 5.13 -9.71 13.31
N PRO A 70 6.44 -9.69 13.04
CA PRO A 70 6.93 -9.10 11.79
C PRO A 70 6.58 -9.99 10.59
N ASP A 71 5.74 -9.47 9.70
CA ASP A 71 5.39 -10.13 8.43
C ASP A 71 6.12 -9.46 7.27
N LEU A 72 7.02 -10.22 6.63
CA LEU A 72 7.73 -9.83 5.41
C LEU A 72 6.75 -9.39 4.31
N TRP A 73 5.60 -10.06 4.21
CA TRP A 73 4.61 -9.77 3.18
C TRP A 73 3.92 -8.42 3.38
N LEU A 74 3.79 -7.93 4.62
CA LEU A 74 3.30 -6.57 4.87
C LEU A 74 4.29 -5.53 4.35
N GLY A 75 5.58 -5.70 4.60
CA GLY A 75 6.60 -4.78 4.10
C GLY A 75 6.70 -4.80 2.56
N VAL A 76 6.71 -5.98 1.94
CA VAL A 76 6.78 -6.11 0.47
C VAL A 76 5.53 -5.53 -0.21
N SER A 77 4.34 -5.81 0.32
CA SER A 77 3.10 -5.23 -0.22
C SER A 77 3.07 -3.71 -0.07
N LEU A 78 3.53 -3.17 1.06
CA LEU A 78 3.64 -1.72 1.24
C LEU A 78 4.57 -1.07 0.20
N LEU A 79 5.74 -1.66 -0.07
CA LEU A 79 6.66 -1.15 -1.10
C LEU A 79 6.00 -1.15 -2.50
N LEU A 80 5.28 -2.22 -2.84
CA LEU A 80 4.59 -2.32 -4.12
C LEU A 80 3.49 -1.28 -4.26
N ILE A 81 2.65 -1.12 -3.23
CA ILE A 81 1.56 -0.13 -3.22
C ILE A 81 2.15 1.29 -3.29
N LEU A 82 3.19 1.59 -2.51
CA LEU A 82 3.88 2.89 -2.57
C LEU A 82 4.47 3.15 -3.95
N GLY A 83 5.06 2.15 -4.59
CA GLY A 83 5.57 2.27 -5.96
C GLY A 83 4.47 2.64 -6.97
N ILE A 84 3.28 2.04 -6.84
CA ILE A 84 2.11 2.38 -7.65
C ILE A 84 1.68 3.83 -7.41
N VAL A 85 1.55 4.24 -6.16
CA VAL A 85 1.11 5.60 -5.81
C VAL A 85 2.14 6.64 -6.28
N VAL A 86 3.42 6.45 -5.97
CA VAL A 86 4.50 7.35 -6.41
C VAL A 86 4.57 7.41 -7.93
N GLY A 87 4.50 6.25 -8.61
CA GLY A 87 4.50 6.17 -10.06
C GLY A 87 3.33 6.92 -10.69
N ALA A 88 2.12 6.74 -10.16
CA ALA A 88 0.93 7.44 -10.63
C ALA A 88 1.05 8.96 -10.45
N VAL A 89 1.50 9.43 -9.28
CA VAL A 89 1.63 10.86 -9.02
C VAL A 89 2.73 11.50 -9.88
N VAL A 90 3.89 10.86 -10.01
CA VAL A 90 4.97 11.32 -10.90
C VAL A 90 4.50 11.32 -12.36
N TYR A 91 3.74 10.31 -12.77
CA TYR A 91 3.15 10.25 -14.10
C TYR A 91 2.15 11.39 -14.34
N ALA A 92 1.38 11.81 -13.32
CA ALA A 92 0.43 12.92 -13.45
C ALA A 92 1.11 14.30 -13.52
N THR A 93 2.19 14.47 -12.76
CA THR A 93 2.80 15.78 -12.47
C THR A 93 4.02 16.10 -13.33
N TRP A 94 4.43 15.21 -14.23
CA TRP A 94 5.64 15.44 -15.03
C TRP A 94 5.49 16.63 -15.99
N PRO A 95 6.51 17.51 -16.09
CA PRO A 95 7.80 17.44 -15.40
C PRO A 95 7.71 17.81 -13.91
N VAL A 96 8.37 17.02 -13.08
CA VAL A 96 8.33 17.17 -11.62
C VAL A 96 9.08 18.43 -11.18
N ASP A 97 8.41 19.28 -10.40
CA ASP A 97 8.97 20.51 -9.85
C ASP A 97 9.50 20.32 -8.41
N ARG A 98 10.25 21.31 -7.92
CA ARG A 98 10.95 21.21 -6.63
C ARG A 98 9.99 21.20 -5.44
N GLU A 99 8.88 21.92 -5.53
CA GLU A 99 7.89 22.00 -4.44
C GLU A 99 7.20 20.65 -4.25
N PHE A 100 6.87 19.99 -5.36
CA PHE A 100 6.35 18.63 -5.36
C PHE A 100 7.28 17.63 -4.63
N VAL A 101 8.58 17.67 -4.90
CA VAL A 101 9.56 16.78 -4.25
C VAL A 101 9.63 17.05 -2.74
N THR A 102 9.59 18.32 -2.32
CA THR A 102 9.64 18.67 -0.89
C THR A 102 8.37 18.31 -0.14
N GLY A 103 7.20 18.29 -0.79
CA GLY A 103 5.94 17.87 -0.17
C GLY A 103 5.73 16.36 -0.21
N PHE A 104 5.50 15.83 -1.41
CA PHE A 104 5.14 14.42 -1.60
C PHE A 104 6.34 13.48 -1.44
N GLY A 105 7.54 13.91 -1.83
CA GLY A 105 8.75 13.09 -1.73
C GLY A 105 9.09 12.69 -0.30
N LEU A 106 8.88 13.58 0.69
CA LEU A 106 9.09 13.26 2.10
C LEU A 106 8.13 12.17 2.59
N LEU A 107 6.85 12.25 2.21
CA LEU A 107 5.85 11.23 2.56
C LEU A 107 6.20 9.86 1.94
N ALA A 108 6.65 9.86 0.69
CA ALA A 108 7.10 8.65 0.01
C ALA A 108 8.30 8.00 0.73
N VAL A 109 9.28 8.81 1.16
CA VAL A 109 10.45 8.33 1.92
C VAL A 109 10.02 7.70 3.24
N ILE A 110 9.11 8.33 4.00
CA ILE A 110 8.60 7.76 5.25
C ILE A 110 7.96 6.39 5.00
N GLY A 111 7.12 6.27 3.96
CA GLY A 111 6.51 5.00 3.60
C GLY A 111 7.54 3.91 3.29
N VAL A 112 8.60 4.24 2.53
CA VAL A 112 9.69 3.30 2.22
C VAL A 112 10.42 2.86 3.49
N VAL A 113 10.74 3.80 4.39
CA VAL A 113 11.39 3.48 5.68
C VAL A 113 10.53 2.52 6.50
N VAL A 114 9.23 2.78 6.62
CA VAL A 114 8.30 1.90 7.32
C VAL A 114 8.31 0.50 6.70
N ALA A 115 8.23 0.41 5.37
CA ALA A 115 8.23 -0.86 4.67
C ALA A 115 9.53 -1.66 4.91
N LEU A 116 10.68 -0.99 4.89
CA LEU A 116 11.98 -1.59 5.19
C LEU A 116 12.05 -2.08 6.64
N VAL A 117 11.49 -1.34 7.61
CA VAL A 117 11.43 -1.79 9.02
C VAL A 117 10.68 -3.12 9.14
N TYR A 118 9.54 -3.27 8.46
CA TYR A 118 8.80 -4.54 8.43
C TYR A 118 9.63 -5.68 7.83
N ILE A 119 10.33 -5.43 6.72
CA ILE A 119 11.15 -6.42 6.01
C ILE A 119 12.33 -6.86 6.88
N VAL A 120 13.12 -5.91 7.39
CA VAL A 120 14.33 -6.19 8.17
C VAL A 120 13.99 -6.95 9.44
N ARG A 121 12.93 -6.56 10.16
CA ARG A 121 12.49 -7.30 11.36
C ARG A 121 12.07 -8.72 11.03
N ALA A 122 11.36 -8.93 9.92
CA ALA A 122 10.94 -10.26 9.51
C ALA A 122 12.14 -11.16 9.14
N MET A 123 13.19 -10.57 8.54
CA MET A 123 14.43 -11.28 8.24
C MET A 123 15.22 -11.63 9.51
N LEU A 124 15.38 -10.67 10.43
CA LEU A 124 16.09 -10.89 11.69
C LEU A 124 15.44 -11.98 12.55
N ASN A 125 14.11 -12.00 12.64
CA ASN A 125 13.40 -13.02 13.41
C ASN A 125 13.57 -14.42 12.81
N ARG A 126 13.54 -14.56 11.47
CA ARG A 126 13.78 -15.85 10.82
C ARG A 126 15.19 -16.37 11.07
N HIS A 127 16.18 -15.47 11.12
CA HIS A 127 17.54 -15.86 11.41
C HIS A 127 17.69 -16.38 12.84
N ARG A 128 17.06 -15.70 13.80
CA ARG A 128 17.05 -16.12 15.21
C ARG A 128 16.37 -17.48 15.43
N GLU A 129 15.30 -17.78 14.70
CA GLU A 129 14.62 -19.09 14.72
C GLU A 129 15.47 -20.21 14.09
N SER A 130 16.41 -19.89 13.20
CA SER A 130 17.30 -20.89 12.58
C SER A 130 18.50 -21.29 13.44
N GLU A 131 18.79 -20.51 14.49
CA GLU A 131 19.88 -20.76 15.44
C GLU A 131 19.44 -21.52 16.70
N THR A 132 18.13 -21.71 16.89
CA THR A 132 17.51 -22.46 18.01
C THR A 132 16.99 -23.81 17.56
#